data_AF-U3GVX1-F1
#
_entry.id   AF-U3GVX1-F1
#
_cell.length_a   1.000
_cell.length_b   1.000
_cell.length_c   1.000
_cell.angle_alpha   90.00
_cell.angle_beta   90.00
_cell.angle_gamma   90.00
#
_symmetry.space_group_name_H-M   'P 1'
#
loop_
_entity.id
_entity.type
_entity.pdbx_description
1 polymer ?
#
loop_
_entity_poly.entity_id
_entity_poly.type
_entity_poly.pdbx_seq_one_letter_code
_entity_poly.pdbx_strand_id
1 'polypeptide(L)'
;MPRIVLIDNQDSFSHLLADAIFRAVGILPQVVAHDGELPANADVFVLSPGPGRPEDARLSIEAVRSGVPCVGVCLGHQVIAMEAGATVGPAQFPMHGRVSQVSHCGTGMFAGLPQSMEVVRYHSLEITDFNDAALEVLARADDGSIMACRRMDAPQWGVQFHPESIATVQGVDLVRNALLCALEPWKWAQRYPYFAWFEFDGYTRIAAGNERWEGPLDTDVALYGALSYEATGGVDGSSAAQLHTRDNSGADSAQSIWFHPEHELHWEGAVPEELLGDVPPAPQASAISFRDSREDYREAISRCRQAIARGDSYELCLTTAASSILLEDVSALELYVRLRSLVPAPMRGMLTSPEVSIISASPERFVRVRPGQAATGGGRTISAHPIKGTRPAGCDPAELLSSEKDRAENLMIVDLMRNDLARVCTPGSVTVEELFGIYELPQVTQMISTISGHVRPEVSAIDAALAAFPGGSMTGAPKQKTMDLLREYEGHPRGYYSGVMGYIDCDDIDLSMLIRCVVLRQRRLHYGVGGAITWLSDPDDEYDEVLVKARPLFALLGQQYVP
;
A
#
# COMPACT_ATOMS: atom_id res chain seq x y z
N MET A 1 12.33 12.73 2.95
CA MET A 1 11.80 12.39 1.61
C MET A 1 12.97 12.30 0.62
N PRO A 2 12.90 11.46 -0.44
CA PRO A 2 13.84 11.52 -1.55
C PRO A 2 14.00 12.94 -2.09
N ARG A 3 15.23 13.36 -2.33
CA ARG A 3 15.57 14.68 -2.85
C ARG A 3 15.52 14.65 -4.37
N ILE A 4 14.36 15.01 -4.91
CA ILE A 4 14.14 15.21 -6.34
C ILE A 4 14.57 16.63 -6.70
N VAL A 5 15.54 16.75 -7.59
CA VAL A 5 16.01 18.05 -8.11
C VAL A 5 15.59 18.20 -9.56
N LEU A 6 14.80 19.22 -9.87
CA LEU A 6 14.44 19.60 -11.24
C LEU A 6 15.42 20.67 -11.74
N ILE A 7 16.23 20.33 -12.73
CA ILE A 7 17.10 21.28 -13.43
C ILE A 7 16.28 21.96 -14.51
N ASP A 8 16.04 23.25 -14.35
CA ASP A 8 15.30 24.10 -15.28
C ASP A 8 16.25 24.67 -16.35
N ASN A 9 16.18 24.09 -17.54
CA ASN A 9 16.92 24.51 -18.74
C ASN A 9 16.32 25.76 -19.42
N GLN A 10 15.72 26.69 -18.66
CA GLN A 10 15.00 27.88 -19.14
C GLN A 10 13.74 27.58 -19.97
N ASP A 11 12.99 26.54 -19.62
CA ASP A 11 11.72 26.29 -20.31
C ASP A 11 10.57 27.09 -19.70
N SER A 12 9.61 27.45 -20.54
CA SER A 12 8.41 28.17 -20.08
C SER A 12 7.44 27.27 -19.30
N PHE A 13 7.61 25.93 -19.35
CA PHE A 13 6.70 24.96 -18.77
C PHE A 13 7.30 24.12 -17.63
N SER A 14 8.51 24.46 -17.13
CA SER A 14 9.17 23.74 -16.04
C SER A 14 8.32 23.62 -14.77
N HIS A 15 7.44 24.60 -14.49
CA HIS A 15 6.50 24.52 -13.37
C HIS A 15 5.40 23.47 -13.55
N LEU A 16 4.96 23.19 -14.78
CA LEU A 16 4.00 22.10 -15.05
C LEU A 16 4.66 20.75 -14.86
N LEU A 17 5.94 20.61 -15.22
CA LEU A 17 6.69 19.40 -14.93
C LEU A 17 6.90 19.20 -13.43
N ALA A 18 7.17 20.28 -12.67
CA ALA A 18 7.22 20.21 -11.21
C ALA A 18 5.88 19.76 -10.58
N ASP A 19 4.75 20.27 -11.09
CA ASP A 19 3.40 19.81 -10.69
C ASP A 19 3.16 18.34 -11.05
N ALA A 20 3.56 17.92 -12.25
CA ALA A 20 3.44 16.53 -12.68
C ALA A 20 4.24 15.59 -11.78
N ILE A 21 5.45 15.98 -11.34
CA ILE A 21 6.26 15.23 -10.36
C ILE A 21 5.53 15.13 -9.02
N PHE A 22 4.98 16.25 -8.51
CA PHE A 22 4.24 16.24 -7.25
C PHE A 22 3.02 15.31 -7.32
N ARG A 23 2.24 15.37 -8.41
CA ARG A 23 1.10 14.46 -8.62
C ARG A 23 1.51 13.00 -8.81
N ALA A 24 2.69 12.76 -9.37
CA ALA A 24 3.21 11.44 -9.67
C ALA A 24 3.70 10.69 -8.42
N VAL A 25 4.34 11.38 -7.47
CA VAL A 25 5.01 10.74 -6.32
C VAL A 25 4.87 11.47 -4.98
N GLY A 26 4.10 12.55 -4.91
CA GLY A 26 3.81 13.30 -3.68
C GLY A 26 4.90 14.27 -3.24
N ILE A 27 5.98 14.42 -4.03
CA ILE A 27 7.14 15.26 -3.68
C ILE A 27 7.21 16.46 -4.61
N LEU A 28 7.23 17.66 -4.03
CA LEU A 28 7.55 18.86 -4.78
C LEU A 28 9.07 18.92 -5.01
N PRO A 29 9.56 18.92 -6.27
CA PRO A 29 10.99 18.92 -6.52
C PRO A 29 11.63 20.26 -6.17
N GLN A 30 12.90 20.23 -5.77
CA GLN A 30 13.73 21.43 -5.69
C GLN A 30 14.07 21.88 -7.11
N VAL A 31 13.62 23.07 -7.51
CA VAL A 31 13.94 23.64 -8.83
C VAL A 31 15.28 24.39 -8.78
N VAL A 32 16.17 24.09 -9.71
CA VAL A 32 17.49 24.73 -9.84
C VAL A 32 17.66 25.23 -11.28
N ALA A 33 18.04 26.50 -11.43
CA ALA A 33 18.30 27.08 -12.76
C ALA A 33 19.55 26.48 -13.41
N HIS A 34 19.53 26.33 -14.73
CA HIS A 34 20.64 25.78 -15.53
C HIS A 34 22.00 26.50 -15.39
N ASP A 35 22.03 27.74 -14.94
CA ASP A 35 23.25 28.53 -14.70
C ASP A 35 23.77 28.41 -13.26
N GLY A 36 23.06 27.68 -12.40
CA GLY A 36 23.44 27.40 -11.02
C GLY A 36 24.50 26.30 -10.86
N GLU A 37 24.61 25.80 -9.62
CA GLU A 37 25.49 24.70 -9.23
C GLU A 37 24.70 23.42 -9.03
N LEU A 38 25.32 22.27 -9.32
CA LEU A 38 24.68 20.96 -9.18
C LEU A 38 24.57 20.59 -7.69
N PRO A 39 23.35 20.37 -7.16
CA PRO A 39 23.20 19.95 -5.76
C PRO A 39 23.88 18.60 -5.51
N ALA A 40 24.77 18.54 -4.51
CA ALA A 40 25.57 17.36 -4.21
C ALA A 40 24.77 16.17 -3.63
N ASN A 41 23.50 16.38 -3.32
CA ASN A 41 22.71 15.51 -2.47
C ASN A 41 21.39 15.07 -3.12
N ALA A 42 21.24 15.20 -4.44
CA ALA A 42 20.05 14.67 -5.12
C ALA A 42 20.01 13.14 -5.06
N ASP A 43 18.82 12.57 -4.85
CA ASP A 43 18.58 11.13 -5.03
C ASP A 43 18.20 10.83 -6.49
N VAL A 44 17.65 11.83 -7.20
CA VAL A 44 17.36 11.79 -8.63
C VAL A 44 17.35 13.21 -9.21
N PHE A 45 17.90 13.37 -10.41
CA PHE A 45 17.75 14.59 -11.20
C PHE A 45 16.66 14.43 -12.24
N VAL A 46 15.76 15.41 -12.33
CA VAL A 46 14.86 15.58 -13.47
C VAL A 46 15.41 16.70 -14.34
N LEU A 47 15.64 16.42 -15.61
CA LEU A 47 16.19 17.38 -16.58
C LEU A 47 15.04 17.90 -17.41
N SER A 48 14.68 19.17 -17.23
CA SER A 48 13.53 19.78 -17.91
C SER A 48 13.77 19.90 -19.43
N PRO A 49 12.71 20.17 -20.21
CA PRO A 49 12.86 20.75 -21.53
C PRO A 49 13.63 22.08 -21.48
N GLY A 50 14.02 22.60 -22.64
CA GLY A 50 14.64 23.91 -22.74
C GLY A 50 14.94 24.28 -24.20
N PRO A 51 15.14 25.57 -24.50
CA PRO A 51 15.66 25.98 -25.79
C PRO A 51 17.13 25.56 -25.97
N GLY A 52 17.59 25.57 -27.22
CA GLY A 52 18.99 25.35 -27.54
C GLY A 52 19.33 23.91 -27.89
N ARG A 53 20.59 23.56 -27.72
CA ARG A 53 21.16 22.26 -28.12
C ARG A 53 21.67 21.52 -26.87
N PRO A 54 21.64 20.17 -26.86
CA PRO A 54 22.07 19.39 -25.69
C PRO A 54 23.52 19.68 -25.28
N GLU A 55 24.42 20.02 -26.21
CA GLU A 55 25.81 20.40 -25.92
C GLU A 55 25.96 21.68 -25.08
N ASP A 56 24.95 22.55 -25.07
CA ASP A 56 24.96 23.82 -24.33
C ASP A 56 24.36 23.68 -22.91
N ALA A 57 23.71 22.54 -22.61
CA ALA A 57 22.99 22.29 -21.36
C ALA A 57 23.94 21.87 -20.21
N ARG A 58 24.91 22.73 -19.87
CA ARG A 58 26.01 22.46 -18.92
C ARG A 58 25.58 21.71 -17.66
N LEU A 59 24.59 22.23 -16.93
CA LEU A 59 24.19 21.64 -15.65
C LEU A 59 23.50 20.28 -15.81
N SER A 60 22.73 20.10 -16.88
CA SER A 60 22.12 18.81 -17.22
C SER A 60 23.18 17.77 -17.60
N ILE A 61 24.24 18.18 -18.32
CA ILE A 61 25.39 17.32 -18.64
C ILE A 61 26.12 16.91 -17.35
N GLU A 62 26.37 17.86 -16.44
CA GLU A 62 26.99 17.58 -15.14
C GLU A 62 26.15 16.58 -14.32
N ALA A 63 24.83 16.75 -14.29
CA ALA A 63 23.90 15.84 -13.63
C ALA A 63 24.00 14.42 -14.21
N VAL A 64 23.95 14.27 -15.53
CA VAL A 64 24.06 12.97 -16.21
C VAL A 64 25.42 12.30 -15.93
N ARG A 65 26.51 13.07 -15.93
CA ARG A 65 27.86 12.56 -15.65
C ARG A 65 28.10 12.21 -14.19
N SER A 66 27.30 12.74 -13.26
CA SER A 66 27.46 12.48 -11.83
C SER A 66 27.19 11.01 -11.45
N GLY A 67 26.46 10.28 -12.29
CA GLY A 67 26.02 8.90 -12.02
C GLY A 67 24.77 8.80 -11.13
N VAL A 68 24.28 9.92 -10.60
CA VAL A 68 22.97 9.96 -9.92
C VAL A 68 21.87 9.62 -10.94
N PRO A 69 20.81 8.87 -10.53
CA PRO A 69 19.68 8.59 -11.41
C PRO A 69 19.10 9.85 -12.07
N CYS A 70 18.71 9.74 -13.35
CA CYS A 70 18.19 10.87 -14.12
C CYS A 70 16.91 10.52 -14.87
N VAL A 71 15.98 11.46 -14.93
CA VAL A 71 14.82 11.44 -15.83
C VAL A 71 14.86 12.68 -16.71
N GLY A 72 15.02 12.51 -18.02
CA GLY A 72 15.13 13.61 -18.98
C GLY A 72 13.87 13.82 -19.81
N VAL A 73 13.45 15.07 -19.99
CA VAL A 73 12.31 15.43 -20.85
C VAL A 73 12.80 16.34 -21.97
N CYS A 74 12.45 16.02 -23.21
CA CYS A 74 12.83 16.76 -24.42
C CYS A 74 14.34 17.04 -24.49
N LEU A 75 14.81 18.26 -24.17
CA LEU A 75 16.25 18.57 -24.08
C LEU A 75 16.98 17.65 -23.10
N GLY A 76 16.38 17.34 -21.95
CA GLY A 76 16.96 16.39 -20.99
C GLY A 76 17.15 14.99 -21.56
N HIS A 77 16.19 14.51 -22.36
CA HIS A 77 16.30 13.23 -23.07
C HIS A 77 17.45 13.25 -24.09
N GLN A 78 17.61 14.36 -24.81
CA GLN A 78 18.70 14.56 -25.77
C GLN A 78 20.07 14.57 -25.08
N VAL A 79 20.18 15.21 -23.91
CA VAL A 79 21.42 15.20 -23.11
C VAL A 79 21.77 13.78 -22.65
N ILE A 80 20.80 13.01 -22.13
CA ILE A 80 21.01 11.61 -21.72
C ILE A 80 21.52 10.77 -22.91
N ALA A 81 20.90 10.91 -24.08
CA ALA A 81 21.29 10.17 -25.27
C ALA A 81 22.68 10.57 -25.77
N MET A 82 22.98 11.88 -25.82
CA MET A 82 24.28 12.41 -26.23
C MET A 82 25.41 11.91 -25.32
N GLU A 83 25.19 11.90 -24.01
CA GLU A 83 26.16 11.39 -23.03
C GLU A 83 26.33 9.86 -23.06
N ALA A 84 25.41 9.15 -23.71
CA ALA A 84 25.56 7.72 -24.06
C ALA A 84 26.24 7.53 -25.43
N GLY A 85 26.67 8.60 -26.10
CA GLY A 85 27.36 8.57 -27.39
C GLY A 85 26.45 8.63 -28.61
N ALA A 86 25.15 8.94 -28.43
CA ALA A 86 24.26 9.17 -29.56
C ALA A 86 24.49 10.52 -30.24
N THR A 87 24.12 10.62 -31.51
CA THR A 87 24.09 11.88 -32.25
C THR A 87 22.70 12.49 -32.19
N VAL A 88 22.61 13.75 -31.77
CA VAL A 88 21.38 14.55 -31.81
C VAL A 88 21.47 15.52 -32.98
N GLY A 89 20.53 15.41 -33.92
CA GLY A 89 20.49 16.19 -35.15
C GLY A 89 19.14 16.88 -35.35
N PRO A 90 18.98 17.69 -36.42
CA PRO A 90 17.69 18.25 -36.79
C PRO A 90 16.65 17.14 -37.02
N ALA A 91 15.47 17.32 -36.44
CA ALA A 91 14.36 16.42 -36.70
C ALA A 91 13.92 16.51 -38.18
N GLN A 92 13.35 15.42 -38.71
CA GLN A 92 12.82 15.42 -40.09
C GLN A 92 11.85 16.58 -40.33
N PHE A 93 11.00 16.88 -39.35
CA PHE A 93 10.14 18.06 -39.30
C PHE A 93 10.13 18.68 -37.90
N PRO A 94 10.16 20.01 -37.76
CA PRO A 94 9.93 20.66 -36.47
C PRO A 94 8.53 20.38 -35.93
N MET A 95 8.44 20.01 -34.66
CA MET A 95 7.19 19.65 -33.98
C MET A 95 6.98 20.59 -32.80
N HIS A 96 5.98 21.48 -32.87
CA HIS A 96 5.69 22.44 -31.80
C HIS A 96 4.20 22.43 -31.48
N GLY A 97 3.83 21.80 -30.36
CA GLY A 97 2.45 21.65 -29.90
C GLY A 97 1.63 20.68 -30.74
N ARG A 98 2.31 19.69 -31.35
CA ARG A 98 1.66 18.67 -32.19
C ARG A 98 1.46 17.40 -31.40
N VAL A 99 0.29 16.79 -31.56
CA VAL A 99 -0.02 15.45 -31.04
C VAL A 99 0.49 14.41 -32.03
N SER A 100 1.19 13.40 -31.52
CA SER A 100 1.60 12.21 -32.26
C SER A 100 1.17 10.96 -31.51
N GLN A 101 0.92 9.89 -32.25
CA GLN A 101 0.76 8.56 -31.67
C GLN A 101 2.13 7.95 -31.40
N VAL A 102 2.28 7.30 -30.25
CA VAL A 102 3.50 6.60 -29.85
C VAL A 102 3.19 5.15 -29.53
N SER A 103 4.03 4.26 -30.07
CA SER A 103 4.10 2.84 -29.71
C SER A 103 5.32 2.60 -28.79
N HIS A 104 5.18 1.73 -27.79
CA HIS A 104 6.19 1.54 -26.76
C HIS A 104 6.37 0.07 -26.32
N CYS A 105 7.44 -0.23 -25.59
CA CYS A 105 7.76 -1.58 -25.12
C CYS A 105 6.78 -2.14 -24.07
N GLY A 106 6.04 -1.30 -23.36
CA GLY A 106 5.07 -1.71 -22.34
C GLY A 106 5.68 -2.12 -21.00
N THR A 107 6.98 -1.90 -20.82
CA THR A 107 7.74 -2.21 -19.60
C THR A 107 8.46 -0.95 -19.09
N GLY A 108 9.03 -1.03 -17.87
CA GLY A 108 9.74 0.10 -17.26
C GLY A 108 8.82 1.32 -17.14
N MET A 109 9.27 2.49 -17.64
CA MET A 109 8.46 3.70 -17.57
C MET A 109 7.07 3.59 -18.25
N PHE A 110 6.89 2.65 -19.20
CA PHE A 110 5.62 2.41 -19.88
C PHE A 110 4.76 1.28 -19.27
N ALA A 111 5.17 0.71 -18.13
CA ALA A 111 4.42 -0.33 -17.44
C ALA A 111 2.99 0.11 -17.09
N GLY A 112 2.00 -0.75 -17.40
CA GLY A 112 0.58 -0.49 -17.16
C GLY A 112 -0.05 0.61 -18.05
N LEU A 113 0.71 1.22 -18.98
CA LEU A 113 0.19 2.26 -19.87
C LEU A 113 -0.43 1.67 -21.16
N PRO A 114 -1.45 2.33 -21.76
CA PRO A 114 -2.04 1.89 -23.03
C PRO A 114 -1.03 1.90 -24.17
N GLN A 115 -0.97 0.83 -24.97
CA GLN A 115 -0.01 0.69 -26.09
C GLN A 115 -0.02 1.79 -27.15
N SER A 116 -1.17 2.45 -27.34
CA SER A 116 -1.29 3.62 -28.22
C SER A 116 -1.51 4.84 -27.33
N MET A 117 -0.47 5.67 -27.22
CA MET A 117 -0.53 6.91 -26.46
C MET A 117 -0.50 8.11 -27.40
N GLU A 118 -1.38 9.08 -27.13
CA GLU A 118 -1.27 10.42 -27.69
C GLU A 118 -0.32 11.25 -26.83
N VAL A 119 0.72 11.80 -27.45
CA VAL A 119 1.73 12.59 -26.76
C VAL A 119 1.97 13.92 -27.48
N VAL A 120 2.33 14.95 -26.72
CA VAL A 120 2.63 16.28 -27.28
C VAL A 120 4.12 16.50 -27.49
N ARG A 121 4.50 16.92 -28.70
CA ARG A 121 5.88 17.20 -29.10
C ARG A 121 6.14 18.70 -29.22
N TYR A 122 7.24 19.17 -28.61
CA TYR A 122 7.80 20.53 -28.75
C TYR A 122 9.32 20.48 -29.03
N HIS A 123 9.73 19.80 -30.09
CA HIS A 123 11.13 19.62 -30.43
C HIS A 123 11.43 19.90 -31.90
N SER A 124 12.64 20.39 -32.16
CA SER A 124 13.23 20.56 -33.49
C SER A 124 14.46 19.68 -33.71
N LEU A 125 14.89 18.97 -32.66
CA LEU A 125 16.04 18.08 -32.65
C LEU A 125 15.59 16.69 -32.21
N GLU A 126 16.23 15.65 -32.71
CA GLU A 126 15.97 14.26 -32.34
C GLU A 126 17.26 13.44 -32.38
N ILE A 127 17.22 12.26 -31.77
CA ILE A 127 18.30 11.27 -31.89
C ILE A 127 18.29 10.71 -33.31
N THR A 128 19.37 10.95 -34.05
CA THR A 128 19.50 10.51 -35.46
C THR A 128 20.38 9.28 -35.63
N ASP A 129 21.29 9.04 -34.71
CA ASP A 129 22.19 7.88 -34.71
C ASP A 129 22.56 7.50 -33.28
N PHE A 130 22.64 6.20 -32.99
CA PHE A 130 22.95 5.68 -31.66
C PHE A 130 23.47 4.24 -31.72
N ASN A 131 24.07 3.78 -30.63
CA ASN A 131 24.53 2.41 -30.47
C ASN A 131 23.58 1.64 -29.54
N ASP A 132 23.00 0.54 -30.02
CA ASP A 132 22.11 -0.34 -29.25
C ASP A 132 22.78 -0.94 -28.00
N ALA A 133 24.12 -0.98 -27.95
CA ALA A 133 24.85 -1.41 -26.75
C ALA A 133 24.84 -0.36 -25.63
N ALA A 134 24.58 0.92 -25.95
CA ALA A 134 24.60 2.03 -25.00
C ALA A 134 23.19 2.52 -24.62
N LEU A 135 22.25 2.48 -25.57
CA LEU A 135 20.87 2.94 -25.39
C LEU A 135 19.88 1.87 -25.85
N GLU A 136 18.86 1.64 -25.02
CA GLU A 136 17.67 0.90 -25.40
C GLU A 136 16.56 1.87 -25.77
N VAL A 137 15.99 1.72 -26.96
CA VAL A 137 14.82 2.49 -27.41
C VAL A 137 13.56 1.87 -26.83
N LEU A 138 12.78 2.68 -26.11
CA LEU A 138 11.58 2.24 -25.39
C LEU A 138 10.29 2.62 -26.12
N ALA A 139 10.33 3.66 -26.95
CA ALA A 139 9.16 4.13 -27.69
C ALA A 139 9.52 4.86 -28.99
N ARG A 140 8.63 4.77 -29.98
CA ARG A 140 8.73 5.47 -31.27
C ARG A 140 7.40 6.09 -31.67
N ALA A 141 7.49 7.25 -32.32
CA ALA A 141 6.34 7.90 -32.96
C ALA A 141 6.02 7.24 -34.32
N ASP A 142 4.88 7.62 -34.89
CA ASP A 142 4.38 7.19 -36.20
C ASP A 142 5.29 7.55 -37.39
N ASP A 143 6.06 8.63 -37.26
CA ASP A 143 7.12 9.02 -38.20
C ASP A 143 8.45 8.27 -37.99
N GLY A 144 8.52 7.37 -37.01
CA GLY A 144 9.69 6.56 -36.67
C GLY A 144 10.67 7.22 -35.69
N SER A 145 10.48 8.49 -35.34
CA SER A 145 11.33 9.21 -34.40
C SER A 145 11.37 8.52 -33.04
N ILE A 146 12.55 8.50 -32.41
CA ILE A 146 12.75 7.93 -31.07
C ILE A 146 12.07 8.85 -30.05
N MET A 147 11.11 8.30 -29.31
CA MET A 147 10.31 9.06 -28.36
C MET A 147 10.65 8.76 -26.90
N ALA A 148 11.32 7.64 -26.64
CA ALA A 148 11.86 7.35 -25.32
C ALA A 148 13.05 6.39 -25.41
N CYS A 149 13.99 6.53 -24.49
CA CYS A 149 15.12 5.62 -24.35
C CYS A 149 15.58 5.50 -22.89
N ARG A 150 16.33 4.44 -22.59
CA ARG A 150 17.13 4.35 -21.37
C ARG A 150 18.57 4.02 -21.68
N ARG A 151 19.46 4.42 -20.79
CA ARG A 151 20.85 3.96 -20.82
C ARG A 151 20.97 2.55 -20.29
N MET A 152 21.89 1.78 -20.88
CA MET A 152 22.16 0.40 -20.49
C MET A 152 23.11 0.30 -19.28
N ASP A 153 23.91 1.35 -19.05
CA ASP A 153 24.98 1.41 -18.04
C ASP A 153 24.63 2.27 -16.82
N ALA A 154 23.52 3.00 -16.84
CA ALA A 154 23.13 3.93 -15.80
C ALA A 154 21.59 4.00 -15.64
N PRO A 155 21.06 4.31 -14.44
CA PRO A 155 19.61 4.45 -14.18
C PRO A 155 19.10 5.79 -14.74
N GLN A 156 19.20 5.97 -16.05
CA GLN A 156 18.89 7.21 -16.76
C GLN A 156 17.87 6.94 -17.85
N TRP A 157 16.74 7.62 -17.76
CA TRP A 157 15.56 7.43 -18.60
C TRP A 157 15.21 8.76 -19.26
N GLY A 158 14.83 8.75 -20.53
CA GLY A 158 14.49 9.97 -21.25
C GLY A 158 13.28 9.81 -22.14
N VAL A 159 12.46 10.86 -22.22
CA VAL A 159 11.34 10.97 -23.17
C VAL A 159 11.48 12.25 -24.00
N GLN A 160 11.27 12.15 -25.31
CA GLN A 160 11.42 13.28 -26.24
C GLN A 160 10.18 14.19 -26.30
N PHE A 161 9.03 13.66 -25.89
CA PHE A 161 7.76 14.39 -25.79
C PHE A 161 7.55 14.96 -24.38
N HIS A 162 6.46 15.71 -24.20
CA HIS A 162 6.17 16.46 -22.98
C HIS A 162 5.07 15.76 -22.15
N PRO A 163 5.42 14.98 -21.12
CA PRO A 163 4.44 14.34 -20.24
C PRO A 163 3.63 15.35 -19.41
N GLU A 164 4.17 16.53 -19.14
CA GLU A 164 3.49 17.60 -18.41
C GLU A 164 2.42 18.32 -19.25
N SER A 165 2.40 18.09 -20.57
CA SER A 165 1.41 18.70 -21.45
C SER A 165 0.03 18.08 -21.27
N ILE A 166 -1.00 18.91 -21.22
CA ILE A 166 -2.39 18.50 -20.93
C ILE A 166 -2.96 17.46 -21.90
N ALA A 167 -2.49 17.43 -23.15
CA ALA A 167 -2.96 16.45 -24.14
C ALA A 167 -2.16 15.12 -24.08
N THR A 168 -1.11 15.02 -23.27
CA THR A 168 -0.46 13.76 -22.92
C THR A 168 -1.15 13.17 -21.70
N VAL A 169 -2.29 12.50 -21.90
CA VAL A 169 -3.22 12.11 -20.82
C VAL A 169 -2.55 11.25 -19.73
N GLN A 170 -1.71 10.29 -20.10
CA GLN A 170 -1.00 9.40 -19.16
C GLN A 170 0.35 9.97 -18.70
N GLY A 171 0.61 11.26 -18.91
CA GLY A 171 1.91 11.86 -18.63
C GLY A 171 2.33 11.78 -17.17
N VAL A 172 1.39 11.95 -16.22
CA VAL A 172 1.67 11.81 -14.78
C VAL A 172 2.07 10.38 -14.41
N ASP A 173 1.35 9.38 -14.95
CA ASP A 173 1.69 7.96 -14.73
C ASP A 173 3.06 7.61 -15.32
N LEU A 174 3.40 8.16 -16.49
CA LEU A 174 4.70 8.00 -17.12
C LEU A 174 5.82 8.61 -16.26
N VAL A 175 5.62 9.83 -15.74
CA VAL A 175 6.58 10.49 -14.83
C VAL A 175 6.76 9.67 -13.56
N ARG A 176 5.67 9.17 -12.97
CA ARG A 176 5.73 8.25 -11.82
C ARG A 176 6.59 7.04 -12.14
N ASN A 177 6.25 6.31 -13.19
CA ASN A 177 6.96 5.08 -13.54
C ASN A 177 8.45 5.34 -13.84
N ALA A 178 8.77 6.45 -14.52
CA ALA A 178 10.15 6.86 -14.78
C ALA A 178 10.92 7.12 -13.48
N LEU A 179 10.31 7.83 -12.52
CA LEU A 179 10.91 8.09 -11.21
C LEU A 179 11.06 6.80 -10.39
N LEU A 180 10.07 5.90 -10.42
CA LEU A 180 10.16 4.60 -9.76
C LEU A 180 11.28 3.73 -10.35
N CYS A 181 11.44 3.71 -11.67
CA CYS A 181 12.54 3.01 -12.34
C CYS A 181 13.91 3.63 -12.03
N ALA A 182 13.99 4.95 -11.82
CA ALA A 182 15.23 5.64 -11.48
C ALA A 182 15.60 5.45 -9.99
N LEU A 183 14.63 5.54 -9.08
CA LEU A 183 14.82 5.46 -7.63
C LEU A 183 14.87 4.03 -7.10
N GLU A 184 14.23 3.09 -7.79
CA GLU A 184 14.08 1.68 -7.42
C GLU A 184 13.66 1.48 -5.95
N PRO A 185 12.50 2.02 -5.53
CA PRO A 185 12.13 2.06 -4.10
C PRO A 185 11.96 0.67 -3.47
N TRP A 186 11.73 -0.38 -4.26
CA TRP A 186 11.77 -1.76 -3.78
C TRP A 186 13.14 -2.16 -3.18
N LYS A 187 14.26 -1.57 -3.65
CA LYS A 187 15.58 -1.80 -3.05
C LYS A 187 15.71 -1.19 -1.65
N TRP A 188 14.83 -0.25 -1.26
CA TRP A 188 14.86 0.33 0.08
C TRP A 188 14.56 -0.70 1.15
N ALA A 189 13.72 -1.70 0.86
CA ALA A 189 13.44 -2.81 1.78
C ALA A 189 14.71 -3.60 2.19
N GLN A 190 15.79 -3.52 1.40
CA GLN A 190 17.09 -4.15 1.71
C GLN A 190 18.10 -3.17 2.31
N ARG A 191 17.90 -1.86 2.10
CA ARG A 191 18.83 -0.81 2.54
C ARG A 191 18.49 -0.24 3.91
N TYR A 192 17.19 -0.20 4.25
CA TYR A 192 16.69 0.39 5.47
C TYR A 192 16.12 -0.70 6.38
N PRO A 193 16.38 -0.63 7.70
CA PRO A 193 15.83 -1.59 8.65
C PRO A 193 14.31 -1.48 8.77
N TYR A 194 13.74 -0.28 8.57
CA TYR A 194 12.30 -0.04 8.56
C TYR A 194 11.84 0.32 7.15
N PHE A 195 10.87 -0.42 6.65
CA PHE A 195 10.30 -0.19 5.33
C PHE A 195 8.80 -0.51 5.34
N ALA A 196 8.02 0.31 4.64
CA ALA A 196 6.59 0.12 4.46
C ALA A 196 6.22 0.29 2.99
N TRP A 197 5.33 -0.58 2.52
CA TRP A 197 4.66 -0.50 1.22
C TRP A 197 3.18 -0.72 1.46
N PHE A 198 2.35 0.29 1.24
CA PHE A 198 0.90 0.20 1.44
C PHE A 198 0.18 0.58 0.14
N GLU A 199 -0.66 -0.31 -0.37
CA GLU A 199 -1.58 -0.08 -1.48
C GLU A 199 -3.02 -0.22 -0.95
N PHE A 200 -3.62 0.90 -0.52
CA PHE A 200 -4.93 0.93 0.14
C PHE A 200 -5.94 1.67 -0.74
N ASP A 201 -6.95 0.97 -1.25
CA ASP A 201 -8.02 1.49 -2.11
C ASP A 201 -7.55 2.37 -3.27
N GLY A 202 -6.58 1.85 -4.03
CA GLY A 202 -6.05 2.60 -5.17
C GLY A 202 -5.24 3.82 -4.75
N TYR A 203 -4.67 3.84 -3.56
CA TYR A 203 -3.64 4.79 -3.15
C TYR A 203 -2.38 4.03 -2.70
N THR A 204 -1.22 4.44 -3.18
CA THR A 204 0.06 3.82 -2.81
C THR A 204 0.88 4.77 -1.95
N ARG A 205 1.46 4.25 -0.86
CA ARG A 205 2.52 4.89 -0.07
C ARG A 205 3.68 3.91 0.08
N ILE A 206 4.91 4.38 -0.18
CA ILE A 206 6.15 3.64 0.08
C ILE A 206 7.02 4.49 0.99
N ALA A 207 7.51 3.92 2.08
CA ALA A 207 8.27 4.63 3.10
C ALA A 207 9.44 3.79 3.61
N ALA A 208 10.55 4.44 3.97
CA ALA A 208 11.73 3.79 4.54
C ALA A 208 12.43 4.70 5.56
N GLY A 209 13.04 4.11 6.59
CA GLY A 209 13.76 4.84 7.64
C GLY A 209 14.73 3.97 8.44
N ASN A 210 15.67 4.61 9.15
CA ASN A 210 16.68 3.90 9.93
C ASN A 210 16.30 3.67 11.40
N GLU A 211 15.36 4.44 11.92
CA GLU A 211 15.07 4.49 13.35
C GLU A 211 13.62 4.14 13.65
N ARG A 212 13.42 3.38 14.74
CA ARG A 212 12.11 3.15 15.31
C ARG A 212 11.63 4.43 15.99
N TRP A 213 10.35 4.75 15.81
CA TRP A 213 9.68 5.77 16.59
C TRP A 213 9.38 5.24 18.00
N GLU A 214 9.88 5.95 19.01
CA GLU A 214 9.63 5.64 20.42
C GLU A 214 8.73 6.68 21.13
N GLY A 215 8.32 7.73 20.41
CA GLY A 215 7.47 8.79 20.92
C GLY A 215 5.99 8.40 20.98
N PRO A 216 5.13 9.34 21.40
CA PRO A 216 3.68 9.19 21.29
C PRO A 216 3.25 9.09 19.82
N LEU A 217 2.14 8.40 19.54
CA LEU A 217 1.56 8.34 18.19
C LEU A 217 0.83 9.63 17.80
N ASP A 218 0.43 10.44 18.79
CA ASP A 218 -0.08 11.79 18.57
C ASP A 218 1.10 12.72 18.31
N THR A 219 1.40 12.97 17.03
CA THR A 219 2.57 13.74 16.63
C THR A 219 2.35 14.42 15.27
N ASP A 220 3.08 15.52 15.05
CA ASP A 220 3.02 16.31 13.81
C ASP A 220 3.86 15.70 12.67
N VAL A 221 4.44 14.53 12.88
CA VAL A 221 5.24 13.83 11.89
C VAL A 221 4.52 12.60 11.35
N ALA A 222 4.79 12.26 10.10
CA ALA A 222 4.26 11.04 9.52
C ALA A 222 4.89 9.81 10.19
N LEU A 223 4.06 8.85 10.57
CA LEU A 223 4.44 7.56 11.14
C LEU A 223 3.87 6.42 10.32
N TYR A 224 4.69 5.40 10.11
CA TYR A 224 4.33 4.17 9.40
C TYR A 224 4.52 2.99 10.31
N GLY A 225 3.54 2.09 10.37
CA GLY A 225 3.62 1.05 11.38
C GLY A 225 2.43 0.13 11.52
N ALA A 226 2.47 -0.62 12.61
CA ALA A 226 1.47 -1.60 12.99
C ALA A 226 1.31 -1.67 14.51
N LEU A 227 0.09 -2.01 14.94
CA LEU A 227 -0.26 -2.36 16.31
C LEU A 227 -0.69 -3.83 16.35
N SER A 228 -0.21 -4.57 17.35
CA SER A 228 -0.70 -5.91 17.64
C SER A 228 -2.07 -5.87 18.30
N TYR A 229 -2.81 -6.98 18.26
CA TYR A 229 -4.09 -7.12 18.93
C TYR A 229 -3.99 -6.85 20.44
N GLU A 230 -2.90 -7.29 21.07
CA GLU A 230 -2.64 -7.09 22.50
C GLU A 230 -2.12 -5.69 22.86
N ALA A 231 -1.94 -4.78 21.90
CA ALA A 231 -1.41 -3.44 22.17
C ALA A 231 -2.26 -2.64 23.16
N THR A 232 -3.54 -3.00 23.34
CA THR A 232 -4.42 -2.40 24.34
C THR A 232 -4.25 -2.97 25.75
N GLY A 233 -3.34 -3.93 25.95
CA GLY A 233 -3.21 -4.64 27.23
C GLY A 233 -4.43 -5.50 27.56
N GLY A 234 -5.28 -5.78 26.57
CA GLY A 234 -6.52 -6.54 26.76
C GLY A 234 -7.77 -5.71 27.00
N VAL A 235 -7.71 -4.41 26.74
CA VAL A 235 -8.84 -3.49 26.89
C VAL A 235 -9.51 -3.19 25.54
N ASP A 236 -10.82 -2.97 25.57
CA ASP A 236 -11.69 -2.81 24.41
C ASP A 236 -11.66 -1.42 23.74
N GLY A 237 -10.68 -0.58 24.09
CA GLY A 237 -10.58 0.80 23.60
C GLY A 237 -11.46 1.82 24.34
N SER A 238 -12.17 1.39 25.39
CA SER A 238 -13.10 2.26 26.16
C SER A 238 -12.48 3.33 27.04
N SER A 239 -11.20 3.21 27.37
CA SER A 239 -10.49 4.15 28.23
C SER A 239 -9.27 4.71 27.50
N ALA A 240 -9.17 6.04 27.47
CA ALA A 240 -8.25 6.81 26.63
C ALA A 240 -6.75 6.66 26.97
N ALA A 241 -6.36 5.69 27.80
CA ALA A 241 -5.05 5.69 28.46
C ALA A 241 -4.17 4.47 28.18
N GLN A 242 -4.48 3.60 27.21
CA GLN A 242 -3.93 2.24 27.25
C GLN A 242 -3.46 1.70 25.89
N LEU A 243 -2.58 2.43 25.19
CA LEU A 243 -1.64 1.75 24.29
C LEU A 243 -0.38 1.43 25.06
N HIS A 244 -0.10 0.14 25.24
CA HIS A 244 1.20 -0.33 25.68
C HIS A 244 2.15 -0.34 24.49
N THR A 245 2.78 0.79 24.21
CA THR A 245 3.81 0.89 23.14
C THR A 245 5.15 0.25 23.53
N ARG A 246 5.30 -0.15 24.80
CA ARG A 246 6.50 -0.82 25.34
C ARG A 246 6.14 -2.02 26.21
N ASP A 247 6.87 -3.10 26.01
CA ASP A 247 6.84 -4.30 26.84
C ASP A 247 7.61 -4.04 28.16
N ASN A 248 6.93 -4.14 29.31
CA ASN A 248 7.58 -4.12 30.62
C ASN A 248 7.96 -5.54 31.12
N SER A 249 7.67 -6.59 30.34
CA SER A 249 7.75 -7.99 30.78
C SER A 249 8.96 -8.79 30.25
N GLY A 250 9.79 -8.20 29.38
CA GLY A 250 11.03 -8.84 28.93
C GLY A 250 10.82 -10.10 28.09
N ALA A 251 9.67 -10.21 27.41
CA ALA A 251 9.31 -11.35 26.58
C ALA A 251 9.06 -10.91 25.13
N ASP A 252 10.15 -10.80 24.36
CA ASP A 252 10.30 -10.94 22.89
C ASP A 252 9.16 -10.51 21.93
N SER A 253 8.29 -9.57 22.32
CA SER A 253 7.11 -9.17 21.53
C SER A 253 6.84 -7.66 21.62
N ALA A 254 7.52 -6.89 20.77
CA ALA A 254 7.09 -5.51 20.51
C ALA A 254 5.62 -5.51 20.05
N GLN A 255 4.72 -4.94 20.85
CA GLN A 255 3.27 -4.82 20.59
C GLN A 255 2.93 -3.71 19.57
N SER A 256 3.92 -2.90 19.20
CA SER A 256 3.78 -1.85 18.21
C SER A 256 5.11 -1.61 17.51
N ILE A 257 5.08 -1.39 16.21
CA ILE A 257 6.22 -0.92 15.43
C ILE A 257 5.76 0.31 14.68
N TRP A 258 6.46 1.42 14.89
CA TRP A 258 6.25 2.66 14.18
C TRP A 258 7.61 3.23 13.82
N PHE A 259 7.72 3.92 12.69
CA PHE A 259 8.91 4.67 12.32
C PHE A 259 8.50 5.95 11.59
N HIS A 260 9.33 6.98 11.74
CA HIS A 260 9.27 8.17 10.90
C HIS A 260 10.06 7.88 9.61
N PRO A 261 9.49 8.11 8.41
CA PRO A 261 10.22 7.85 7.18
C PRO A 261 11.31 8.90 6.92
N GLU A 262 12.52 8.45 6.57
CA GLU A 262 13.53 9.30 5.94
C GLU A 262 13.25 9.46 4.44
N HIS A 263 12.64 8.45 3.83
CA HIS A 263 12.22 8.44 2.44
C HIS A 263 10.74 8.05 2.36
N GLU A 264 9.97 8.78 1.58
CA GLU A 264 8.53 8.56 1.38
C GLU A 264 8.16 8.93 -0.06
N LEU A 265 7.28 8.14 -0.67
CA LEU A 265 6.63 8.39 -1.96
C LEU A 265 5.15 8.05 -1.82
N HIS A 266 4.27 8.84 -2.42
CA HIS A 266 2.83 8.56 -2.37
C HIS A 266 2.06 9.06 -3.61
N TRP A 267 1.06 8.29 -4.06
CA TRP A 267 0.30 8.62 -5.28
C TRP A 267 -1.03 7.87 -5.38
N GLU A 268 -1.89 8.33 -6.30
CA GLU A 268 -3.12 7.63 -6.69
C GLU A 268 -2.82 6.53 -7.72
N GLY A 269 -3.39 5.35 -7.49
CA GLY A 269 -3.21 4.12 -8.24
C GLY A 269 -2.35 3.09 -7.49
N ALA A 270 -2.40 1.85 -7.98
CA ALA A 270 -1.49 0.79 -7.56
C ALA A 270 -0.21 0.80 -8.40
N VAL A 271 0.83 0.13 -7.92
CA VAL A 271 2.06 -0.07 -8.71
C VAL A 271 1.76 -1.06 -9.84
N PRO A 272 2.05 -0.75 -11.12
CA PRO A 272 1.92 -1.73 -12.20
C PRO A 272 2.72 -3.00 -11.90
N GLU A 273 2.14 -4.17 -12.16
CA GLU A 273 2.80 -5.47 -11.92
C GLU A 273 4.09 -5.60 -12.74
N GLU A 274 4.11 -5.04 -13.95
CA GLU A 274 5.25 -5.08 -14.86
C GLU A 274 6.47 -4.29 -14.35
N LEU A 275 6.29 -3.38 -13.38
CA LEU A 275 7.42 -2.70 -12.71
C LEU A 275 8.12 -3.59 -11.68
N LEU A 276 7.42 -4.58 -11.13
CA LEU A 276 7.96 -5.45 -10.08
C LEU A 276 8.79 -6.60 -10.63
N GLY A 277 8.76 -6.80 -11.95
CA GLY A 277 9.41 -7.93 -12.61
C GLY A 277 8.63 -9.23 -12.47
N ASP A 278 9.31 -10.35 -12.62
CA ASP A 278 8.69 -11.67 -12.53
C ASP A 278 8.25 -11.99 -11.09
N VAL A 279 7.10 -12.66 -10.97
CA VAL A 279 6.60 -13.15 -9.68
C VAL A 279 7.59 -14.20 -9.13
N PRO A 280 8.10 -14.03 -7.89
CA PRO A 280 9.02 -14.99 -7.29
C PRO A 280 8.41 -16.40 -7.19
N PRO A 281 9.22 -17.47 -7.35
CA PRO A 281 8.75 -18.84 -7.19
C PRO A 281 8.29 -19.11 -5.74
N ALA A 282 7.57 -20.22 -5.54
CA ALA A 282 7.21 -20.65 -4.19
C ALA A 282 8.48 -21.01 -3.41
N PRO A 283 8.65 -20.50 -2.17
CA PRO A 283 9.83 -20.82 -1.39
C PRO A 283 9.74 -22.23 -0.80
N GLN A 284 10.91 -22.85 -0.58
CA GLN A 284 11.03 -24.08 0.19
C GLN A 284 10.70 -23.80 1.66
N ALA A 285 9.72 -24.53 2.19
CA ALA A 285 9.29 -24.38 3.56
C ALA A 285 8.88 -25.73 4.16
N SER A 286 8.90 -25.85 5.49
CA SER A 286 8.36 -27.01 6.19
C SER A 286 6.85 -27.13 5.94
N ALA A 287 6.30 -28.34 6.13
CA ALA A 287 4.86 -28.54 6.09
C ALA A 287 4.14 -27.53 7.00
N ILE A 288 3.04 -26.97 6.51
CA ILE A 288 2.17 -26.11 7.30
C ILE A 288 1.58 -26.93 8.46
N SER A 289 1.68 -26.38 9.66
CA SER A 289 1.09 -26.97 10.89
C SER A 289 0.11 -25.98 11.50
N PHE A 290 -1.06 -26.48 11.90
CA PHE A 290 -2.06 -25.70 12.64
C PHE A 290 -1.81 -25.87 14.14
N ARG A 291 -2.04 -24.79 14.89
CA ARG A 291 -1.93 -24.78 16.36
C ARG A 291 -2.95 -25.71 16.98
N ASP A 292 -4.19 -25.62 16.53
CA ASP A 292 -5.32 -26.36 17.06
C ASP A 292 -5.75 -27.43 16.04
N SER A 293 -6.02 -28.65 16.51
CA SER A 293 -6.64 -29.68 15.67
C SER A 293 -8.12 -29.35 15.38
N ARG A 294 -8.75 -30.09 14.47
CA ARG A 294 -10.19 -29.97 14.20
C ARG A 294 -11.00 -30.21 15.47
N GLU A 295 -10.61 -31.20 16.26
CA GLU A 295 -11.25 -31.55 17.53
C GLU A 295 -11.10 -30.42 18.57
N ASP A 296 -9.89 -29.88 18.74
CA ASP A 296 -9.64 -28.78 19.69
C ASP A 296 -10.45 -27.54 19.32
N TYR A 297 -10.50 -27.19 18.03
CA TYR A 297 -11.24 -26.03 17.56
C TYR A 297 -12.76 -26.22 17.71
N ARG A 298 -13.29 -27.42 17.43
CA ARG A 298 -14.71 -27.75 17.69
C ARG A 298 -15.08 -27.62 19.17
N GLU A 299 -14.20 -28.03 20.08
CA GLU A 299 -14.41 -27.85 21.51
C GLU A 299 -14.43 -26.37 21.88
N ALA A 300 -13.51 -25.57 21.35
CA ALA A 300 -13.50 -24.13 21.56
C ALA A 300 -14.76 -23.43 21.00
N ILE A 301 -15.27 -23.85 19.83
CA ILE A 301 -16.56 -23.38 19.29
C ILE A 301 -17.71 -23.74 20.24
N SER A 302 -17.71 -24.95 20.79
CA SER A 302 -18.72 -25.39 21.75
C SER A 302 -18.71 -24.53 23.01
N ARG A 303 -17.54 -24.13 23.51
CA ARG A 303 -17.40 -23.17 24.62
C ARG A 303 -17.95 -21.79 24.27
N CYS A 304 -17.67 -21.30 23.06
CA CYS A 304 -18.24 -20.04 22.54
C CYS A 304 -19.78 -20.08 22.52
N ARG A 305 -20.37 -21.16 21.98
CA ARG A 305 -21.84 -21.33 21.96
C ARG A 305 -22.45 -21.40 23.35
N GLN A 306 -21.77 -22.03 24.32
CA GLN A 306 -22.22 -22.04 25.71
C GLN A 306 -22.16 -20.64 26.34
N ALA A 307 -21.14 -19.83 26.04
CA ALA A 307 -21.09 -18.44 26.49
C ALA A 307 -22.25 -17.62 25.90
N ILE A 308 -22.55 -17.80 24.62
CA ILE A 308 -23.70 -17.17 23.97
C ILE A 308 -25.01 -17.61 24.62
N ALA A 309 -25.20 -18.90 24.88
CA ALA A 309 -26.39 -19.44 25.52
C ALA A 309 -26.63 -18.89 26.94
N ARG A 310 -25.55 -18.56 27.67
CA ARG A 310 -25.63 -17.92 28.99
C ARG A 310 -25.86 -16.41 28.94
N GLY A 311 -25.79 -15.80 27.75
CA GLY A 311 -25.86 -14.36 27.57
C GLY A 311 -24.57 -13.63 27.92
N ASP A 312 -23.42 -14.32 27.94
CA ASP A 312 -22.11 -13.69 28.19
C ASP A 312 -21.61 -12.90 26.96
N SER A 313 -22.05 -13.28 25.76
CA SER A 313 -21.67 -12.69 24.47
C SER A 313 -22.75 -12.97 23.42
N TYR A 314 -22.74 -12.22 22.32
CA TYR A 314 -23.62 -12.37 21.14
C TYR A 314 -22.86 -13.04 19.97
N GLU A 315 -21.57 -12.72 19.84
CA GLU A 315 -20.64 -13.23 18.82
C GLU A 315 -19.24 -13.22 19.40
N LEU A 316 -18.45 -14.25 19.09
CA LEU A 316 -17.03 -14.34 19.42
C LEU A 316 -16.23 -14.66 18.16
N CYS A 317 -15.29 -13.80 17.76
CA CYS A 317 -14.36 -14.09 16.68
C CYS A 317 -13.25 -15.04 17.18
N LEU A 318 -13.49 -16.35 17.11
CA LEU A 318 -12.56 -17.37 17.57
C LEU A 318 -11.47 -17.60 16.52
N THR A 319 -10.21 -17.63 16.95
CA THR A 319 -9.07 -17.73 16.02
C THR A 319 -8.09 -18.84 16.39
N THR A 320 -7.46 -19.41 15.35
CA THR A 320 -6.30 -20.28 15.40
C THR A 320 -5.16 -19.71 14.57
N ALA A 321 -4.04 -20.44 14.47
CA ALA A 321 -2.90 -20.05 13.66
C ALA A 321 -2.30 -21.24 12.93
N ALA A 322 -1.90 -21.01 11.68
CA ALA A 322 -1.02 -21.87 10.92
C ALA A 322 0.42 -21.36 11.01
N SER A 323 1.39 -22.27 10.97
CA SER A 323 2.81 -21.94 10.98
C SER A 323 3.63 -22.81 10.05
N SER A 324 4.73 -22.25 9.54
CA SER A 324 5.72 -22.92 8.71
C SER A 324 7.10 -22.29 8.90
N ILE A 325 8.16 -23.02 8.55
CA ILE A 325 9.55 -22.57 8.63
C ILE A 325 10.14 -22.53 7.22
N LEU A 326 10.65 -21.37 6.81
CA LEU A 326 11.39 -21.22 5.56
C LEU A 326 12.71 -22.02 5.61
N LEU A 327 12.92 -22.87 4.62
CA LEU A 327 14.10 -23.74 4.47
C LEU A 327 15.19 -23.13 3.57
N GLU A 328 14.89 -22.00 2.95
CA GLU A 328 15.86 -21.11 2.30
C GLU A 328 15.73 -19.67 2.80
N ASP A 329 16.67 -18.81 2.40
CA ASP A 329 16.61 -17.38 2.72
C ASP A 329 15.73 -16.68 1.67
N VAL A 330 14.64 -16.07 2.14
CA VAL A 330 13.66 -15.39 1.30
C VAL A 330 13.38 -14.03 1.92
N SER A 331 13.44 -12.97 1.12
CA SER A 331 13.13 -11.63 1.61
C SER A 331 11.62 -11.44 1.81
N ALA A 332 11.25 -10.55 2.72
CA ALA A 332 9.85 -10.16 2.91
C ALA A 332 9.25 -9.57 1.63
N LEU A 333 10.05 -8.84 0.84
CA LEU A 333 9.66 -8.28 -0.45
C LEU A 333 9.26 -9.38 -1.44
N GLU A 334 10.04 -10.46 -1.55
CA GLU A 334 9.70 -11.58 -2.43
C GLU A 334 8.37 -12.24 -2.03
N LEU A 335 8.16 -12.45 -0.72
CA LEU A 335 6.90 -12.95 -0.20
C LEU A 335 5.74 -11.99 -0.48
N TYR A 336 5.96 -10.68 -0.36
CA TYR A 336 4.95 -9.66 -0.65
C TYR A 336 4.58 -9.62 -2.14
N VAL A 337 5.55 -9.56 -3.05
CA VAL A 337 5.30 -9.59 -4.51
C VAL A 337 4.52 -10.85 -4.89
N ARG A 338 4.92 -12.01 -4.32
CA ARG A 338 4.21 -13.26 -4.53
C ARG A 338 2.78 -13.22 -3.99
N LEU A 339 2.57 -12.84 -2.73
CA LEU A 339 1.23 -12.74 -2.14
C LEU A 339 0.34 -11.76 -2.91
N ARG A 340 0.89 -10.60 -3.29
CA ARG A 340 0.23 -9.54 -4.06
C ARG A 340 -0.33 -10.04 -5.40
N SER A 341 0.40 -10.94 -6.08
CA SER A 341 -0.03 -11.58 -7.34
C SER A 341 -1.08 -12.68 -7.14
N LEU A 342 -1.07 -13.36 -5.99
CA LEU A 342 -1.94 -14.50 -5.70
C LEU A 342 -3.29 -14.09 -5.12
N VAL A 343 -3.30 -13.01 -4.33
CA VAL A 343 -4.45 -12.59 -3.53
C VAL A 343 -4.76 -11.12 -3.80
N PRO A 344 -5.74 -10.82 -4.66
CA PRO A 344 -6.23 -9.45 -4.80
C PRO A 344 -6.93 -9.05 -3.52
N ALA A 345 -6.64 -7.84 -3.08
CA ALA A 345 -7.27 -7.26 -1.92
C ALA A 345 -7.28 -5.72 -2.08
N PRO A 346 -8.34 -5.05 -1.58
CA PRO A 346 -8.40 -3.58 -1.55
C PRO A 346 -7.26 -2.96 -0.73
N MET A 347 -6.76 -3.66 0.28
CA MET A 347 -5.67 -3.20 1.13
C MET A 347 -4.54 -4.23 1.15
N ARG A 348 -3.50 -3.99 0.35
CA ARG A 348 -2.29 -4.81 0.35
C ARG A 348 -1.17 -4.04 1.01
N GLY A 349 -0.37 -4.70 1.83
CA GLY A 349 0.78 -4.02 2.39
C GLY A 349 1.87 -4.92 2.93
N MET A 350 3.05 -4.33 3.07
CA MET A 350 4.20 -4.91 3.72
C MET A 350 4.80 -3.89 4.69
N LEU A 351 5.18 -4.35 5.87
CA LEU A 351 5.98 -3.60 6.84
C LEU A 351 7.14 -4.49 7.28
N THR A 352 8.37 -3.98 7.24
CA THR A 352 9.54 -4.69 7.76
C THR A 352 10.20 -3.89 8.86
N SER A 353 10.70 -4.58 9.88
CA SER A 353 11.58 -4.08 10.93
C SER A 353 12.70 -5.10 11.17
N PRO A 354 13.74 -4.76 11.96
CA PRO A 354 14.75 -5.74 12.38
C PRO A 354 14.18 -6.98 13.08
N GLU A 355 13.03 -6.86 13.76
CA GLU A 355 12.45 -7.92 14.58
C GLU A 355 11.38 -8.75 13.85
N VAL A 356 10.66 -8.16 12.90
CA VAL A 356 9.51 -8.79 12.24
C VAL A 356 9.20 -8.16 10.89
N SER A 357 8.67 -8.97 9.98
CA SER A 357 8.03 -8.49 8.76
C SER A 357 6.56 -8.92 8.73
N ILE A 358 5.68 -8.00 8.36
CA ILE A 358 4.24 -8.21 8.24
C ILE A 358 3.89 -8.03 6.77
N ILE A 359 3.28 -9.04 6.17
CA ILE A 359 2.90 -9.08 4.76
C ILE A 359 1.40 -9.38 4.70
N SER A 360 0.58 -8.46 4.20
CA SER A 360 -0.88 -8.53 4.30
C SER A 360 -1.56 -8.30 2.96
N ALA A 361 -2.63 -9.07 2.72
CA ALA A 361 -3.61 -8.87 1.66
C ALA A 361 -5.01 -8.76 2.29
N SER A 362 -5.21 -7.68 3.05
CA SER A 362 -6.42 -7.48 3.86
C SER A 362 -7.61 -7.04 3.00
N PRO A 363 -8.77 -7.70 3.13
CA PRO A 363 -10.00 -7.22 2.54
C PRO A 363 -10.60 -6.04 3.32
N GLU A 364 -10.21 -5.81 4.57
CA GLU A 364 -10.98 -4.95 5.49
C GLU A 364 -10.17 -3.74 5.96
N ARG A 365 -10.73 -2.55 5.71
CA ARG A 365 -10.29 -1.32 6.36
C ARG A 365 -10.79 -1.29 7.79
N PHE A 366 -9.88 -1.10 8.73
CA PHE A 366 -10.23 -0.87 10.13
C PHE A 366 -10.89 0.51 10.29
N VAL A 367 -10.13 1.58 10.10
CA VAL A 367 -10.61 2.96 10.13
C VAL A 367 -9.79 3.84 9.20
N ARG A 368 -10.42 4.88 8.67
CA ARG A 368 -9.77 5.98 7.96
C ARG A 368 -10.24 7.30 8.55
N VAL A 369 -9.29 8.12 9.00
CA VAL A 369 -9.51 9.51 9.42
C VAL A 369 -8.99 10.41 8.32
N ARG A 370 -9.76 11.42 7.94
CA ARG A 370 -9.34 12.42 6.97
C ARG A 370 -9.56 13.83 7.52
N PRO A 371 -8.68 14.78 7.19
CA PRO A 371 -8.94 16.18 7.46
C PRO A 371 -10.17 16.62 6.67
N GLY A 372 -11.02 17.43 7.32
CA GLY A 372 -12.20 17.98 6.65
C GLY A 372 -11.82 18.92 5.53
N GLN A 373 -12.58 18.90 4.44
CA GLN A 373 -12.44 19.92 3.41
C GLN A 373 -12.92 21.28 3.93
N ALA A 374 -12.28 22.36 3.49
CA ALA A 374 -12.71 23.72 3.81
C ALA A 374 -14.19 23.97 3.40
N ALA A 375 -14.65 23.29 2.35
CA ALA A 375 -16.03 23.36 1.86
C ALA A 375 -17.07 22.72 2.80
N THR A 376 -16.67 21.79 3.68
CA THR A 376 -17.57 21.08 4.61
C THR A 376 -17.47 21.59 6.05
N GLY A 377 -16.87 22.77 6.28
CA GLY A 377 -16.78 23.38 7.61
C GLY A 377 -15.56 22.97 8.44
N GLY A 378 -14.57 22.31 7.84
CA GLY A 378 -13.19 22.22 8.39
C GLY A 378 -12.98 21.30 9.59
N GLY A 379 -13.70 20.17 9.70
CA GLY A 379 -13.53 19.18 10.79
C GLY A 379 -13.20 17.79 10.28
N ARG A 380 -12.49 16.98 11.09
CA ARG A 380 -12.08 15.61 10.75
C ARG A 380 -13.27 14.66 10.57
N THR A 381 -13.17 13.78 9.60
CA THR A 381 -14.13 12.69 9.38
C THR A 381 -13.47 11.35 9.63
N ILE A 382 -14.14 10.45 10.35
CA ILE A 382 -13.72 9.05 10.52
C ILE A 382 -14.70 8.14 9.79
N SER A 383 -14.19 7.10 9.13
CA SER A 383 -14.97 6.10 8.40
C SER A 383 -14.45 4.70 8.61
N ALA A 384 -15.32 3.70 8.49
CA ALA A 384 -14.98 2.30 8.60
C ALA A 384 -15.89 1.42 7.72
N HIS A 385 -15.35 0.27 7.29
CA HIS A 385 -15.98 -0.58 6.27
C HIS A 385 -16.00 -2.05 6.69
N PRO A 386 -16.81 -2.44 7.71
CA PRO A 386 -16.90 -3.83 8.13
C PRO A 386 -17.42 -4.74 7.01
N ILE A 387 -16.81 -5.91 6.91
CA ILE A 387 -17.12 -6.93 5.91
C ILE A 387 -17.60 -8.20 6.59
N LYS A 388 -18.74 -8.73 6.15
CA LYS A 388 -19.25 -10.05 6.55
C LYS A 388 -19.97 -10.67 5.37
N GLY A 389 -19.86 -11.98 5.19
CA GLY A 389 -20.35 -12.63 3.97
C GLY A 389 -19.43 -12.38 2.78
N THR A 390 -18.82 -13.46 2.30
CA THR A 390 -17.98 -13.46 1.10
C THR A 390 -18.34 -14.68 0.28
N ARG A 391 -18.45 -14.52 -1.02
CA ARG A 391 -18.67 -15.59 -1.99
C ARG A 391 -17.67 -15.45 -3.14
N PRO A 392 -17.42 -16.52 -3.93
CA PRO A 392 -16.65 -16.40 -5.16
C PRO A 392 -17.26 -15.36 -6.12
N ALA A 393 -16.43 -14.66 -6.89
CA ALA A 393 -16.90 -13.73 -7.92
C ALA A 393 -17.89 -14.40 -8.88
N GLY A 394 -18.86 -13.62 -9.35
CA GLY A 394 -19.94 -14.08 -10.21
C GLY A 394 -21.04 -14.89 -9.52
N CYS A 395 -21.05 -14.96 -8.17
CA CYS A 395 -22.21 -15.50 -7.46
C CYS A 395 -23.43 -14.59 -7.66
N ASP A 396 -24.64 -15.12 -7.46
CA ASP A 396 -25.83 -14.26 -7.44
C ASP A 396 -25.78 -13.37 -6.18
N PRO A 397 -25.77 -12.02 -6.30
CA PRO A 397 -25.83 -11.10 -5.16
C PRO A 397 -27.00 -11.39 -4.20
N ALA A 398 -28.09 -11.97 -4.70
CA ALA A 398 -29.23 -12.37 -3.88
C ALA A 398 -28.87 -13.42 -2.81
N GLU A 399 -27.85 -14.26 -3.03
CA GLU A 399 -27.40 -15.24 -2.05
C GLU A 399 -26.85 -14.58 -0.77
N LEU A 400 -26.05 -13.53 -0.92
CA LEU A 400 -25.52 -12.76 0.21
C LEU A 400 -26.62 -11.93 0.87
N LEU A 401 -27.49 -11.29 0.08
CA LEU A 401 -28.58 -10.45 0.61
C LEU A 401 -29.66 -11.25 1.35
N SER A 402 -29.88 -12.52 0.99
CA SER A 402 -30.85 -13.40 1.65
C SER A 402 -30.28 -14.20 2.82
N SER A 403 -28.96 -14.23 2.98
CA SER A 403 -28.29 -14.91 4.08
C SER A 403 -28.58 -14.22 5.42
N GLU A 404 -29.42 -14.88 6.24
CA GLU A 404 -29.75 -14.39 7.60
C GLU A 404 -28.51 -14.34 8.49
N LYS A 405 -27.62 -15.35 8.39
CA LYS A 405 -26.35 -15.41 9.13
C LYS A 405 -25.46 -14.21 8.78
N ASP A 406 -25.15 -14.02 7.49
CA ASP A 406 -24.20 -12.97 7.06
C ASP A 406 -24.72 -11.57 7.41
N ARG A 407 -26.04 -11.33 7.27
CA ARG A 407 -26.67 -10.06 7.66
C ARG A 407 -26.66 -9.83 9.17
N ALA A 408 -26.91 -10.87 9.96
CA ALA A 408 -26.90 -10.77 11.42
C ALA A 408 -25.50 -10.43 11.95
N GLU A 409 -24.47 -11.10 11.42
CA GLU A 409 -23.07 -10.79 11.74
C GLU A 409 -22.70 -9.37 11.31
N ASN A 410 -23.06 -8.97 10.08
CA ASN A 410 -22.73 -7.63 9.59
C ASN A 410 -23.38 -6.55 10.45
N LEU A 411 -24.68 -6.68 10.73
CA LEU A 411 -25.44 -5.72 11.53
C LEU A 411 -24.85 -5.54 12.92
N MET A 412 -24.46 -6.64 13.57
CA MET A 412 -23.86 -6.60 14.90
C MET A 412 -22.52 -5.87 14.92
N ILE A 413 -21.67 -6.09 13.91
CA ILE A 413 -20.41 -5.33 13.78
C ILE A 413 -20.69 -3.86 13.46
N VAL A 414 -21.64 -3.56 12.58
CA VAL A 414 -22.07 -2.18 12.29
C VAL A 414 -22.48 -1.46 13.57
N ASP A 415 -23.32 -2.07 14.40
CA ASP A 415 -23.78 -1.46 15.65
C ASP A 415 -22.64 -1.31 16.68
N LEU A 416 -21.72 -2.27 16.77
CA LEU A 416 -20.53 -2.16 17.60
C LEU A 416 -19.64 -0.98 17.16
N MET A 417 -19.39 -0.84 15.86
CA MET A 417 -18.58 0.25 15.32
C MET A 417 -19.27 1.61 15.47
N ARG A 418 -20.59 1.68 15.27
CA ARG A 418 -21.38 2.89 15.55
C ARG A 418 -21.24 3.31 17.01
N ASN A 419 -21.31 2.34 17.94
CA ASN A 419 -21.09 2.58 19.35
C ASN A 419 -19.68 3.13 19.62
N ASP A 420 -18.65 2.51 19.04
CA ASP A 420 -17.26 2.94 19.23
C ASP A 420 -17.03 4.36 18.70
N LEU A 421 -17.48 4.65 17.47
CA LEU A 421 -17.35 5.98 16.87
C LEU A 421 -18.15 7.05 17.63
N ALA A 422 -19.31 6.72 18.19
CA ALA A 422 -20.13 7.65 18.96
C ALA A 422 -19.40 8.20 20.21
N ARG A 423 -18.38 7.50 20.71
CA ARG A 423 -17.57 7.95 21.86
C ARG A 423 -16.69 9.14 21.52
N VAL A 424 -16.27 9.26 20.25
CA VAL A 424 -15.28 10.25 19.78
C VAL A 424 -15.85 11.25 18.77
N CYS A 425 -17.00 10.93 18.17
CA CYS A 425 -17.68 11.80 17.21
C CYS A 425 -18.64 12.79 17.90
N THR A 426 -18.99 13.86 17.18
CA THR A 426 -20.05 14.78 17.57
C THR A 426 -21.38 14.02 17.71
N PRO A 427 -22.13 14.18 18.81
CA PRO A 427 -23.42 13.52 18.97
C PRO A 427 -24.35 13.74 17.77
N GLY A 428 -24.95 12.66 17.26
CA GLY A 428 -25.83 12.69 16.08
C GLY A 428 -25.12 12.71 14.73
N SER A 429 -23.78 12.79 14.69
CA SER A 429 -23.03 12.81 13.42
C SER A 429 -22.67 11.43 12.86
N VAL A 430 -22.77 10.37 13.66
CA VAL A 430 -22.45 9.00 13.23
C VAL A 430 -23.59 8.46 12.36
N THR A 431 -23.28 8.13 11.11
CA THR A 431 -24.24 7.67 10.11
C THR A 431 -23.79 6.35 9.49
N VAL A 432 -24.76 5.51 9.11
CA VAL A 432 -24.53 4.37 8.23
C VAL A 432 -24.85 4.85 6.82
N GLU A 433 -23.81 5.13 6.04
CA GLU A 433 -23.96 5.63 4.66
C GLU A 433 -24.54 4.54 3.75
N GLU A 434 -24.14 3.30 3.99
CA GLU A 434 -24.66 2.12 3.29
C GLU A 434 -24.67 0.92 4.24
N LEU A 435 -25.76 0.16 4.22
CA LEU A 435 -25.93 -1.05 5.01
C LEU A 435 -26.15 -2.24 4.07
N PHE A 436 -25.31 -3.27 4.20
CA PHE A 436 -25.33 -4.49 3.40
C PHE A 436 -25.09 -4.25 1.89
N GLY A 437 -24.25 -3.28 1.53
CA GLY A 437 -23.84 -3.04 0.15
C GLY A 437 -23.13 -4.27 -0.41
N ILE A 438 -23.50 -4.69 -1.63
CA ILE A 438 -22.89 -5.86 -2.27
C ILE A 438 -21.95 -5.39 -3.37
N TYR A 439 -20.69 -5.75 -3.23
CA TYR A 439 -19.61 -5.30 -4.08
C TYR A 439 -19.01 -6.48 -4.83
N GLU A 440 -19.04 -6.40 -6.16
CA GLU A 440 -18.32 -7.32 -7.03
C GLU A 440 -16.85 -6.87 -7.12
N LEU A 441 -15.95 -7.67 -6.57
CA LEU A 441 -14.51 -7.49 -6.65
C LEU A 441 -13.91 -8.53 -7.61
N PRO A 442 -12.69 -8.35 -8.14
CA PRO A 442 -12.14 -9.20 -9.20
C PRO A 442 -12.16 -10.73 -8.95
N GLN A 443 -12.18 -11.19 -7.70
CA GLN A 443 -12.23 -12.62 -7.35
C GLN A 443 -13.34 -13.01 -6.36
N VAL A 444 -14.01 -12.03 -5.74
CA VAL A 444 -15.02 -12.28 -4.71
C VAL A 444 -16.15 -11.29 -4.80
N THR A 445 -17.33 -11.71 -4.39
CA THR A 445 -18.45 -10.81 -4.10
C THR A 445 -18.56 -10.69 -2.57
N GLN A 446 -18.62 -9.47 -2.05
CA GLN A 446 -18.60 -9.21 -0.60
C GLN A 446 -19.73 -8.28 -0.17
N MET A 447 -20.25 -8.53 1.03
CA MET A 447 -21.14 -7.59 1.70
C MET A 447 -20.33 -6.66 2.61
N ILE A 448 -20.44 -5.35 2.33
CA ILE A 448 -19.72 -4.27 2.98
C ILE A 448 -20.76 -3.26 3.48
N SER A 449 -20.57 -2.76 4.70
CA SER A 449 -21.35 -1.63 5.21
C SER A 449 -20.41 -0.47 5.48
N THR A 450 -20.88 0.77 5.31
CA THR A 450 -20.07 1.98 5.47
C THR A 450 -20.61 2.80 6.63
N ILE A 451 -19.77 3.02 7.64
CA ILE A 451 -20.08 3.86 8.80
C ILE A 451 -19.15 5.06 8.79
N SER A 452 -19.69 6.25 8.98
CA SER A 452 -18.93 7.49 9.06
C SER A 452 -19.38 8.36 10.22
N GLY A 453 -18.53 9.32 10.62
CA GLY A 453 -18.85 10.28 11.66
C GLY A 453 -17.91 11.50 11.64
N HIS A 454 -18.34 12.58 12.27
CA HIS A 454 -17.53 13.79 12.42
C HIS A 454 -16.84 13.76 13.78
N VAL A 455 -15.50 13.68 13.78
CA VAL A 455 -14.70 13.63 15.01
C VAL A 455 -14.83 14.97 15.75
N ARG A 456 -14.95 14.94 17.08
CA ARG A 456 -15.06 16.18 17.86
C ARG A 456 -13.76 17.00 17.77
N PRO A 457 -13.84 18.34 17.83
CA PRO A 457 -12.66 19.20 17.72
C PRO A 457 -11.58 18.92 18.79
N GLU A 458 -11.98 18.53 20.00
CA GLU A 458 -11.08 18.26 21.12
C GLU A 458 -10.46 16.85 21.11
N VAL A 459 -10.90 15.96 20.23
CA VAL A 459 -10.39 14.58 20.13
C VAL A 459 -9.38 14.52 18.99
N SER A 460 -8.14 14.09 19.25
CA SER A 460 -7.12 13.95 18.21
C SER A 460 -7.52 12.87 17.17
N ALA A 461 -6.93 12.93 15.98
CA ALA A 461 -7.19 11.93 14.94
C ALA A 461 -6.80 10.52 15.41
N ILE A 462 -5.69 10.42 16.15
CA ILE A 462 -5.22 9.15 16.69
C ILE A 462 -6.13 8.61 17.79
N ASP A 463 -6.59 9.45 18.73
CA ASP A 463 -7.54 9.03 19.77
C ASP A 463 -8.86 8.54 19.13
N ALA A 464 -9.30 9.19 18.06
CA ALA A 464 -10.47 8.77 17.32
C ALA A 464 -10.30 7.39 16.68
N ALA A 465 -9.13 7.12 16.06
CA ALA A 465 -8.83 5.82 15.49
C ALA A 465 -8.70 4.72 16.55
N LEU A 466 -8.04 5.01 17.68
CA LEU A 466 -7.79 4.06 18.76
C LEU A 466 -9.04 3.73 19.58
N ALA A 467 -10.01 4.63 19.67
CA ALA A 467 -11.27 4.36 20.36
C ALA A 467 -12.08 3.21 19.74
N ALA A 468 -11.84 2.89 18.46
CA ALA A 468 -12.44 1.75 17.77
C ALA A 468 -11.62 0.45 17.92
N PHE A 469 -10.38 0.52 18.42
CA PHE A 469 -9.45 -0.61 18.46
C PHE A 469 -9.56 -1.38 19.79
N PRO A 470 -9.51 -2.73 19.80
CA PRO A 470 -9.35 -3.63 18.65
C PRO A 470 -10.59 -3.74 17.76
N GLY A 471 -10.39 -4.16 16.50
CA GLY A 471 -11.45 -4.26 15.50
C GLY A 471 -12.62 -5.14 15.96
N GLY A 472 -13.84 -4.63 15.79
CA GLY A 472 -15.08 -5.33 16.17
C GLY A 472 -15.23 -6.70 15.49
N SER A 473 -14.91 -6.77 14.20
CA SER A 473 -14.91 -7.99 13.38
C SER A 473 -13.96 -9.07 13.88
N MET A 474 -12.91 -8.68 14.60
CA MET A 474 -11.88 -9.55 15.17
C MET A 474 -12.00 -9.72 16.68
N THR A 475 -13.06 -9.23 17.30
CA THR A 475 -13.32 -9.42 18.74
C THR A 475 -14.65 -10.12 18.91
N GLY A 476 -15.73 -9.36 18.90
CA GLY A 476 -17.10 -9.81 19.15
C GLY A 476 -17.83 -8.82 20.06
N ALA A 477 -19.05 -9.17 20.47
CA ALA A 477 -19.94 -8.24 21.18
C ALA A 477 -20.61 -8.91 22.37
N PRO A 478 -20.66 -8.30 23.58
CA PRO A 478 -19.96 -7.07 23.99
C PRO A 478 -18.43 -7.22 23.98
N LYS A 479 -17.71 -6.19 23.52
CA LYS A 479 -16.28 -6.25 23.16
C LYS A 479 -15.39 -6.72 24.33
N GLN A 480 -15.37 -6.01 25.46
CA GLN A 480 -14.50 -6.36 26.60
C GLN A 480 -14.72 -7.78 27.11
N LYS A 481 -15.98 -8.15 27.40
CA LYS A 481 -16.33 -9.47 27.93
C LYS A 481 -15.93 -10.58 26.96
N THR A 482 -16.14 -10.36 25.67
CA THR A 482 -15.77 -11.31 24.62
C THR A 482 -14.25 -11.48 24.51
N MET A 483 -13.49 -10.39 24.58
CA MET A 483 -12.01 -10.45 24.58
C MET A 483 -11.46 -11.28 25.75
N ASP A 484 -12.05 -11.16 26.94
CA ASP A 484 -11.62 -11.94 28.11
C ASP A 484 -11.88 -13.44 27.93
N LEU A 485 -13.03 -13.81 27.34
CA LEU A 485 -13.35 -15.19 27.00
C LEU A 485 -12.41 -15.74 25.91
N LEU A 486 -12.14 -14.96 24.86
CA LEU A 486 -11.23 -15.35 23.78
C LEU A 486 -9.82 -15.60 24.27
N ARG A 487 -9.31 -14.76 25.19
CA ARG A 487 -8.00 -14.97 25.82
C ARG A 487 -7.90 -16.34 26.50
N GLU A 488 -8.97 -16.76 27.17
CA GLU A 488 -9.05 -18.08 27.81
C GLU A 488 -9.20 -19.22 26.80
N TYR A 489 -9.99 -19.01 25.75
CA TYR A 489 -10.37 -20.08 24.81
C TYR A 489 -9.27 -20.37 23.79
N GLU A 490 -8.53 -19.34 23.36
CA GLU A 490 -7.41 -19.45 22.41
C GLU A 490 -6.09 -19.84 23.11
N GLY A 491 -5.94 -19.47 24.38
CA GLY A 491 -4.77 -19.80 25.20
C GLY A 491 -3.44 -19.19 24.73
N HIS A 492 -3.45 -18.35 23.69
CA HIS A 492 -2.26 -17.77 23.06
C HIS A 492 -2.54 -16.34 22.57
N PRO A 493 -1.53 -15.44 22.56
CA PRO A 493 -1.69 -14.14 21.92
C PRO A 493 -1.81 -14.30 20.41
N ARG A 494 -2.59 -13.41 19.79
CA ARG A 494 -2.73 -13.27 18.35
C ARG A 494 -1.57 -12.48 17.74
N GLY A 495 -0.95 -11.59 18.51
CA GLY A 495 0.16 -10.76 18.05
C GLY A 495 -0.32 -9.77 16.98
N TYR A 496 0.46 -9.62 15.91
CA TYR A 496 0.10 -8.70 14.82
C TYR A 496 -1.13 -9.16 14.04
N TYR A 497 -1.43 -10.45 13.99
CA TYR A 497 -2.71 -10.91 13.44
C TYR A 497 -3.87 -10.37 14.29
N SER A 498 -4.96 -9.94 13.64
CA SER A 498 -6.08 -9.19 14.25
C SER A 498 -5.71 -7.80 14.79
N GLY A 499 -4.47 -7.37 14.62
CA GLY A 499 -4.03 -5.99 14.85
C GLY A 499 -4.36 -5.08 13.66
N VAL A 500 -3.63 -3.97 13.53
CA VAL A 500 -3.77 -3.02 12.42
C VAL A 500 -2.42 -2.60 11.86
N MET A 501 -2.40 -2.20 10.59
CA MET A 501 -1.22 -1.68 9.90
C MET A 501 -1.59 -0.56 8.94
N GLY A 502 -0.77 0.47 8.88
CA GLY A 502 -0.96 1.60 7.98
C GLY A 502 -0.10 2.80 8.38
N TYR A 503 -0.61 4.01 8.11
CA TYR A 503 0.10 5.25 8.38
C TYR A 503 -0.74 6.22 9.22
N ILE A 504 -0.05 7.12 9.90
CA ILE A 504 -0.57 8.28 10.63
C ILE A 504 0.20 9.48 10.13
N ASP A 505 -0.47 10.44 9.49
CA ASP A 505 0.13 11.62 8.89
C ASP A 505 -0.70 12.85 9.29
N CYS A 506 -0.37 13.41 10.45
CA CYS A 506 -1.18 14.42 11.13
C CYS A 506 -2.64 13.95 11.31
N ASP A 507 -3.60 14.59 10.64
CA ASP A 507 -5.03 14.26 10.66
C ASP A 507 -5.47 13.26 9.57
N ASP A 508 -4.53 12.77 8.75
CA ASP A 508 -4.77 11.73 7.75
C ASP A 508 -4.26 10.37 8.28
N ILE A 509 -5.19 9.47 8.59
CA ILE A 509 -4.90 8.12 9.08
C ILE A 509 -5.61 7.12 8.19
N ASP A 510 -4.92 6.06 7.78
CA ASP A 510 -5.56 4.93 7.09
C ASP A 510 -4.95 3.62 7.61
N LEU A 511 -5.79 2.82 8.27
CA LEU A 511 -5.39 1.59 8.94
C LEU A 511 -6.18 0.41 8.37
N SER A 512 -5.45 -0.60 7.90
CA SER A 512 -6.01 -1.90 7.51
C SER A 512 -6.08 -2.84 8.71
N MET A 513 -7.10 -3.70 8.76
CA MET A 513 -7.08 -4.84 9.69
C MET A 513 -6.02 -5.84 9.24
N LEU A 514 -5.22 -6.37 10.16
CA LEU A 514 -4.24 -7.41 9.87
C LEU A 514 -4.90 -8.81 9.87
N ILE A 515 -5.58 -9.08 8.77
CA ILE A 515 -6.15 -10.37 8.40
C ILE A 515 -5.62 -10.78 7.02
N ARG A 516 -5.67 -12.08 6.71
CA ARG A 516 -4.97 -12.66 5.56
C ARG A 516 -3.50 -12.21 5.49
N CYS A 517 -2.84 -12.21 6.64
CA CYS A 517 -1.49 -11.69 6.79
C CYS A 517 -0.52 -12.77 7.27
N VAL A 518 0.71 -12.67 6.77
CA VAL A 518 1.87 -13.45 7.19
C VAL A 518 2.72 -12.57 8.10
N VAL A 519 3.00 -13.07 9.30
CA VAL A 519 3.95 -12.47 10.23
C VAL A 519 5.23 -13.33 10.18
N LEU A 520 6.28 -12.78 9.59
CA LEU A 520 7.59 -13.41 9.46
C LEU A 520 8.51 -12.92 10.59
N ARG A 521 8.96 -13.84 11.44
CA ARG A 521 10.03 -13.58 12.41
C ARG A 521 11.19 -14.52 12.12
N GLN A 522 12.34 -13.96 11.77
CA GLN A 522 13.50 -14.73 11.29
C GLN A 522 13.11 -15.60 10.08
N ARG A 523 12.87 -16.90 10.30
CA ARG A 523 12.46 -17.88 9.29
C ARG A 523 11.09 -18.50 9.57
N ARG A 524 10.43 -18.11 10.66
CA ARG A 524 9.11 -18.61 11.07
C ARG A 524 8.02 -17.72 10.51
N LEU A 525 7.11 -18.35 9.78
CA LEU A 525 5.89 -17.75 9.28
C LEU A 525 4.76 -18.10 10.25
N HIS A 526 4.01 -17.08 10.66
CA HIS A 526 2.77 -17.21 11.40
C HIS A 526 1.63 -16.61 10.58
N TYR A 527 0.53 -17.34 10.45
CA TYR A 527 -0.65 -16.92 9.74
C TYR A 527 -1.87 -17.18 10.61
N GLY A 528 -2.42 -16.12 11.19
CA GLY A 528 -3.64 -16.25 11.98
C GLY A 528 -4.87 -16.40 11.08
N VAL A 529 -5.84 -17.15 11.57
CA VAL A 529 -7.08 -17.43 10.84
C VAL A 529 -8.22 -17.72 11.81
N GLY A 530 -9.45 -17.37 11.47
CA GLY A 530 -10.60 -17.57 12.34
C GLY A 530 -11.90 -17.06 11.75
N GLY A 531 -12.95 -17.14 12.55
CA GLY A 531 -14.31 -16.81 12.13
C GLY A 531 -15.17 -16.35 13.31
N ALA A 532 -16.28 -15.71 12.98
CA ALA A 532 -17.26 -15.30 13.94
C ALA A 532 -18.12 -16.49 14.34
N ILE A 533 -18.13 -16.80 15.63
CA ILE A 533 -18.98 -17.83 16.20
C ILE A 533 -20.25 -17.16 16.72
N THR A 534 -21.37 -17.51 16.09
CA THR A 534 -22.72 -17.09 16.51
C THR A 534 -23.50 -18.30 17.02
N TRP A 535 -24.73 -18.08 17.49
CA TRP A 535 -25.62 -19.19 17.86
C TRP A 535 -25.92 -20.14 16.68
N LEU A 536 -25.89 -19.61 15.45
CA LEU A 536 -26.18 -20.34 14.22
C LEU A 536 -24.96 -21.09 13.66
N SER A 537 -23.78 -20.90 14.25
CA SER A 537 -22.55 -21.54 13.78
C SER A 537 -22.55 -23.05 14.00
N ASP A 538 -22.25 -23.78 12.93
CA ASP A 538 -21.96 -25.21 12.96
C ASP A 538 -20.45 -25.45 13.14
N PRO A 539 -20.01 -26.24 14.13
CA PRO A 539 -18.58 -26.42 14.39
C PRO A 539 -17.76 -26.96 13.21
N ASP A 540 -18.37 -27.73 12.31
CA ASP A 540 -17.67 -28.34 11.18
C ASP A 540 -17.49 -27.33 10.05
N ASP A 541 -18.55 -26.60 9.74
CA ASP A 541 -18.54 -25.55 8.72
C ASP A 541 -17.55 -24.43 9.09
N GLU A 542 -17.48 -24.04 10.37
CA GLU A 542 -16.57 -23.00 10.84
C GLU A 542 -15.09 -23.43 10.77
N TYR A 543 -14.80 -24.71 11.05
CA TYR A 543 -13.43 -25.22 10.87
C TYR A 543 -13.06 -25.36 9.38
N ASP A 544 -14.00 -25.79 8.54
CA ASP A 544 -13.79 -25.83 7.09
C ASP A 544 -13.55 -24.40 6.54
N GLU A 545 -14.23 -23.38 7.09
CA GLU A 545 -14.00 -21.97 6.77
C GLU A 545 -12.58 -21.52 7.19
N VAL A 546 -12.09 -21.96 8.35
CA VAL A 546 -10.70 -21.72 8.78
C VAL A 546 -9.71 -22.25 7.74
N LEU A 547 -9.90 -23.48 7.25
CA LEU A 547 -9.03 -24.04 6.22
C LEU A 547 -9.12 -23.25 4.91
N VAL A 548 -10.33 -22.87 4.48
CA VAL A 548 -10.53 -22.04 3.28
C VAL A 548 -9.81 -20.69 3.41
N LYS A 549 -9.92 -20.03 4.56
CA LYS A 549 -9.24 -18.75 4.84
C LYS A 549 -7.72 -18.89 4.94
N ALA A 550 -7.19 -20.09 5.20
CA ALA A 550 -5.76 -20.37 5.21
C ALA A 550 -5.18 -20.66 3.81
N ARG A 551 -6.00 -20.85 2.77
CA ARG A 551 -5.55 -21.12 1.38
C ARG A 551 -4.48 -20.15 0.85
N PRO A 552 -4.53 -18.83 1.11
CA PRO A 552 -3.46 -17.92 0.74
C PRO A 552 -2.07 -18.37 1.20
N LEU A 553 -1.94 -18.93 2.42
CA LEU A 553 -0.65 -19.42 2.93
C LEU A 553 -0.16 -20.63 2.13
N PHE A 554 -1.05 -21.57 1.81
CA PHE A 554 -0.72 -22.74 0.98
C PHE A 554 -0.24 -22.31 -0.41
N ALA A 555 -0.95 -21.39 -1.05
CA ALA A 555 -0.58 -20.86 -2.37
C ALA A 555 0.76 -20.09 -2.33
N LEU A 556 0.98 -19.29 -1.28
CA LEU A 556 2.23 -18.57 -1.05
C LEU A 556 3.41 -19.54 -0.97
N LEU A 557 3.26 -20.65 -0.23
CA LEU A 557 4.31 -21.65 -0.03
C LEU A 557 4.33 -22.77 -1.07
N GLY A 558 3.44 -22.74 -2.06
CA GLY A 558 3.33 -23.79 -3.09
C GLY A 558 3.00 -25.18 -2.52
N GLN A 559 2.38 -25.26 -1.34
CA GLN A 559 2.01 -26.52 -0.69
C GLN A 559 0.59 -26.92 -1.07
N GLN A 560 0.34 -28.24 -1.13
CA GLN A 560 -1.00 -28.74 -1.42
C GLN A 560 -1.97 -28.42 -0.29
N TYR A 561 -3.09 -27.80 -0.66
CA TYR A 561 -4.24 -27.66 0.21
C TYR A 561 -4.97 -29.00 0.29
N VAL A 562 -4.98 -29.62 1.48
CA VAL A 562 -5.75 -30.83 1.75
C VAL A 562 -6.87 -30.44 2.73
N PRO A 563 -8.13 -30.33 2.26
CA PRO A 563 -9.27 -30.00 3.11
C PRO A 563 -9.61 -31.08 4.13
#